data_AF-A0ABD0SF53-F1
#
_entry.id   AF-A0ABD0SF53-F1
#
_cell.length_a   1.000
_cell.length_b   1.000
_cell.length_c   1.000
_cell.angle_alpha   90.00
_cell.angle_beta   90.00
_cell.angle_gamma   90.00
#
_symmetry.space_group_name_H-M   'P 1'
#
loop_
_entity.id
_entity.type
_entity.pdbx_description
1 polymer ?
#
loop_
_entity_poly.entity_id
_entity_poly.type
_entity_poly.pdbx_seq_one_letter_code
_entity_poly.pdbx_strand_id
1 'polypeptide(L)'
;MVLGILLGFMSYNVQQEGAKDEEKMKPSKLMVVLHFVSLPMIFIASYFASMLLPVTDPLVRALLIPLERLAFVSFCFVFLYSSAKVKSIITDLLAWPGMRIISRVSMSVSMVHWCVNKTLVANRSTLIDSSPGLLMLDTIGVSVISFILAVPLTLIVEFPMINLMDKLLMYLVM
;
A
#
# COMPACT_ATOMS: atom_id res chain seq x y z
N MET A 1 -2.60 6.93 -0.94
CA MET A 1 -3.44 6.82 -2.16
C MET A 1 -2.82 7.56 -3.35
N VAL A 2 -2.55 8.87 -3.27
CA VAL A 2 -1.96 9.67 -4.37
C VAL A 2 -0.65 9.09 -4.93
N LEU A 3 0.30 8.74 -4.05
CA LEU A 3 1.59 8.17 -4.47
C LEU A 3 1.48 6.80 -5.12
N GLY A 4 0.45 6.01 -4.78
CA GLY A 4 0.19 4.71 -5.41
C GLY A 4 -0.32 4.87 -6.84
N ILE A 5 -1.19 5.86 -7.07
CA ILE A 5 -1.66 6.21 -8.43
C ILE A 5 -0.49 6.74 -9.26
N LEU A 6 0.36 7.60 -8.67
CA LEU A 6 1.57 8.10 -9.33
C LEU A 6 2.53 6.96 -9.70
N LEU A 7 2.75 6.01 -8.79
CA LEU A 7 3.54 4.79 -9.04
C LEU A 7 2.97 3.97 -10.19
N GLY A 8 1.64 3.76 -10.20
CA GLY A 8 0.94 3.06 -11.28
C GLY A 8 1.15 3.75 -12.62
N PHE A 9 0.99 5.08 -12.67
CA PHE A 9 1.23 5.88 -13.87
C PHE A 9 2.68 5.79 -14.36
N MET A 10 3.66 5.93 -13.46
CA MET A 10 5.08 5.79 -13.81
C MET A 10 5.42 4.38 -14.29
N SER A 11 4.89 3.33 -13.66
CA SER A 11 5.09 1.95 -14.08
C SER A 11 4.47 1.68 -15.45
N TYR A 12 3.30 2.25 -15.72
CA TYR A 12 2.63 2.15 -17.02
C TYR A 12 3.47 2.80 -18.13
N ASN A 13 4.00 4.00 -17.89
CA ASN A 13 4.88 4.69 -18.83
C ASN A 13 6.18 3.91 -19.08
N VAL A 14 6.79 3.37 -18.03
CA VAL A 14 7.99 2.51 -18.16
C VAL A 14 7.70 1.26 -18.99
N GLN A 15 6.51 0.65 -18.86
CA GLN A 15 6.12 -0.51 -19.66
C GLN A 15 5.85 -0.15 -21.13
N GLN A 16 5.23 1.01 -21.38
CA GLN A 16 4.98 1.55 -22.73
C GLN A 16 6.30 1.91 -23.46
N GLU A 17 7.26 2.50 -22.75
CA GLU A 17 8.58 2.83 -23.28
C GLU A 17 9.46 1.58 -23.44
N GLY A 18 9.41 0.64 -22.49
CA GLY A 18 10.17 -0.61 -22.52
C GLY A 18 9.74 -1.58 -23.64
N ALA A 19 8.48 -1.53 -24.08
CA ALA A 19 8.01 -2.29 -25.24
C ALA A 19 8.67 -1.86 -26.57
N LYS A 20 9.38 -0.72 -26.60
CA LYS A 20 10.07 -0.21 -27.80
C LYS A 20 11.60 -0.46 -27.78
N ASP A 21 12.20 -0.75 -26.63
CA ASP A 21 13.67 -0.86 -26.46
C ASP A 21 14.01 -2.00 -25.45
N GLU A 22 13.89 -3.28 -25.85
CA GLU A 22 14.19 -4.44 -24.99
C GLU A 22 15.66 -4.50 -24.51
N GLU A 23 16.59 -3.83 -25.20
CA GLU A 23 18.03 -3.92 -24.95
C GLU A 23 18.54 -2.96 -23.84
N LYS A 24 17.79 -1.89 -23.52
CA LYS A 24 18.21 -0.86 -22.54
C LYS A 24 17.76 -1.08 -21.11
N MET A 25 16.93 -2.08 -20.85
CA MET A 25 16.33 -2.28 -19.53
C MET A 25 17.23 -3.07 -18.56
N LYS A 26 18.55 -2.83 -18.59
CA LYS A 26 19.43 -3.30 -17.51
C LYS A 26 19.29 -2.34 -16.32
N PRO A 27 18.88 -2.80 -15.13
CA PRO A 27 18.75 -1.92 -13.97
C PRO A 27 20.12 -1.30 -13.65
N SER A 28 20.17 0.01 -13.45
CA SER A 28 21.39 0.67 -13.01
C SER A 28 21.81 0.12 -11.65
N LYS A 29 23.12 0.02 -11.39
CA LYS A 29 23.64 -0.47 -10.10
C LYS A 29 23.06 0.32 -8.91
N LEU A 30 22.85 1.62 -9.10
CA LEU A 30 22.21 2.51 -8.12
C LEU A 30 20.78 2.05 -7.78
N MET A 31 19.99 1.64 -8.77
CA MET A 31 18.61 1.21 -8.56
C MET A 31 18.52 -0.11 -7.79
N VAL A 32 19.45 -1.03 -8.04
CA VAL A 32 19.57 -2.28 -7.27
C VAL A 32 19.93 -1.98 -5.80
N VAL A 33 20.89 -1.07 -5.57
CA VAL A 33 21.25 -0.65 -4.20
C VAL A 33 20.05 0.02 -3.51
N LEU A 34 19.33 0.92 -4.17
CA LEU A 34 18.13 1.54 -3.61
C LEU A 34 17.06 0.51 -3.24
N HIS A 35 16.86 -0.53 -4.07
CA HIS A 35 15.89 -1.59 -3.78
C HIS A 35 16.22 -2.32 -2.47
N PHE A 36 17.47 -2.78 -2.32
CA PHE A 36 17.87 -3.53 -1.13
C PHE A 36 18.04 -2.67 0.11
N VAL A 37 18.37 -1.38 -0.02
CA VAL A 37 18.51 -0.44 1.11
C VAL A 37 17.15 0.08 1.60
N SER A 38 16.19 0.29 0.69
CA SER A 38 14.88 0.83 1.06
C SER A 38 14.11 -0.08 2.01
N LEU A 39 14.17 -1.40 1.81
CA LEU A 39 13.46 -2.37 2.64
C LEU A 39 13.89 -2.36 4.13
N PRO A 40 15.17 -2.51 4.50
CA PRO A 40 15.60 -2.40 5.90
C PRO A 40 15.38 -1.00 6.47
N MET A 41 15.48 0.05 5.65
CA MET A 41 15.22 1.42 6.10
C MET A 41 13.78 1.63 6.56
N ILE A 42 12.80 0.97 5.93
CA ILE A 42 11.41 0.98 6.37
C ILE A 42 11.30 0.46 7.81
N PHE A 43 11.90 -0.71 8.08
CA PHE A 43 11.87 -1.31 9.43
C PHE A 43 12.63 -0.48 10.46
N ILE A 44 13.81 0.04 10.11
CA ILE A 44 14.61 0.88 11.00
C ILE A 44 13.86 2.16 11.33
N ALA A 45 13.25 2.83 10.34
CA ALA A 45 12.47 4.04 10.55
C ALA A 45 11.27 3.79 11.47
N SER A 46 10.52 2.71 11.26
CA SER A 46 9.38 2.35 12.12
C SER A 46 9.81 1.98 13.54
N TYR A 47 10.91 1.24 13.69
CA TYR A 47 11.44 0.88 15.01
C TYR A 47 11.93 2.14 15.76
N PHE A 48 12.69 3.00 15.08
CA PHE A 48 13.19 4.25 15.65
C PHE A 48 12.03 5.17 16.08
N ALA A 49 10.99 5.29 15.27
CA ALA A 49 9.78 6.02 15.61
C ALA A 49 9.12 5.48 16.88
N SER A 50 9.01 4.16 17.02
CA SER A 50 8.39 3.53 18.18
C SER A 50 9.13 3.80 19.49
N MET A 51 10.46 3.94 19.45
CA MET A 51 11.27 4.27 20.63
C MET A 51 11.31 5.77 20.94
N LEU A 52 11.33 6.62 19.92
CA LEU A 52 11.51 8.07 20.09
C LEU A 52 10.21 8.79 20.47
N LEU A 53 9.07 8.37 19.88
CA LEU A 53 7.78 9.02 20.11
C LEU A 53 7.36 9.03 21.59
N PRO A 54 7.48 7.94 22.37
CA PRO A 54 7.09 7.90 23.79
C PRO A 54 7.82 8.90 24.70
N VAL A 55 9.11 9.16 24.43
CA VAL A 55 10.02 9.91 25.31
C VAL A 55 10.02 11.42 25.02
N THR A 56 9.46 11.83 23.89
CA THR A 56 9.56 13.19 23.37
C THR A 56 8.41 14.10 23.85
N ASP A 57 8.70 15.39 24.06
CA ASP A 57 7.71 16.41 24.42
C ASP A 57 6.51 16.47 23.45
N PRO A 58 5.30 16.83 23.92
CA PRO A 58 4.09 16.82 23.10
C PRO A 58 4.16 17.68 21.82
N LEU A 59 4.81 18.85 21.89
CA LEU A 59 4.97 19.76 20.75
C LEU A 59 5.92 19.18 19.69
N VAL A 60 7.04 18.62 20.13
CA VAL A 60 8.02 18.00 19.22
C VAL A 60 7.43 16.72 18.63
N ARG A 61 6.67 15.94 19.41
CA ARG A 61 5.93 14.76 18.92
C ARG A 61 4.96 15.12 17.80
N ALA A 62 4.21 16.22 17.93
CA ALA A 62 3.25 16.65 16.91
C ALA A 62 3.92 16.98 15.55
N LEU A 63 5.15 17.49 15.57
CA LEU A 63 5.94 17.76 14.36
C LEU A 63 6.68 16.52 13.84
N LEU A 64 7.09 15.62 14.72
CA LEU A 64 7.85 14.43 14.36
C LEU A 64 6.97 13.36 13.68
N ILE A 65 5.71 13.21 14.09
CA ILE A 65 4.76 12.26 13.49
C ILE A 65 4.60 12.45 11.97
N PRO A 66 4.29 13.66 11.44
CA PRO A 66 4.14 13.83 9.99
C PRO A 66 5.47 13.65 9.25
N LEU A 67 6.60 14.01 9.85
CA LEU A 67 7.92 13.83 9.25
C LEU A 67 8.30 12.35 9.13
N GLU A 68 8.04 11.56 10.17
CA GLU A 68 8.23 10.11 10.18
C GLU A 68 7.37 9.44 9.11
N ARG A 69 6.07 9.80 9.03
CA ARG A 69 5.16 9.27 8.01
C ARG A 69 5.64 9.61 6.60
N LEU A 70 6.15 10.82 6.39
CA LEU A 70 6.69 11.23 5.08
C LEU A 70 7.94 10.42 4.71
N ALA A 71 8.84 10.19 5.66
CA ALA A 71 10.03 9.35 5.46
C ALA A 71 9.65 7.90 5.14
N PHE A 72 8.76 7.30 5.92
CA PHE A 72 8.24 5.94 5.71
C PHE A 72 7.65 5.78 4.30
N VAL A 73 6.78 6.71 3.92
CA VAL A 73 6.11 6.70 2.61
C VAL A 73 7.11 6.89 1.47
N SER A 74 8.14 7.73 1.64
CA SER A 74 9.22 7.92 0.66
C SER A 74 10.00 6.62 0.42
N PHE A 75 10.39 5.92 1.49
CA PHE A 75 11.09 4.63 1.35
C PHE A 75 10.22 3.56 0.70
N CYS A 76 8.93 3.50 1.07
CA CYS A 76 7.98 2.58 0.43
C CYS A 76 7.82 2.87 -1.06
N PHE A 77 7.77 4.16 -1.45
CA PHE A 77 7.68 4.57 -2.85
C PHE A 77 8.90 4.13 -3.65
N VAL A 78 10.10 4.35 -3.12
CA VAL A 78 11.36 3.90 -3.74
C VAL A 78 11.41 2.38 -3.87
N PHE A 79 11.00 1.66 -2.83
CA PHE A 79 10.95 0.20 -2.85
C PHE A 79 10.00 -0.34 -3.92
N LEU A 80 8.78 0.18 -3.98
CA LEU A 80 7.78 -0.25 -4.96
C LEU A 80 8.18 0.12 -6.40
N TYR A 81 8.75 1.31 -6.60
CA TYR A 81 9.22 1.74 -7.92
C TYR A 81 10.38 0.86 -8.41
N SER A 82 11.32 0.56 -7.50
CA SER A 82 12.46 -0.30 -7.83
C SER A 82 12.05 -1.75 -8.10
N SER A 83 11.02 -2.23 -7.41
CA SER A 83 10.45 -3.58 -7.61
C SER A 83 9.92 -3.81 -9.03
N ALA A 84 9.55 -2.75 -9.76
CA ALA A 84 9.09 -2.86 -11.14
C ALA A 84 10.23 -3.17 -12.14
N LYS A 85 11.49 -2.91 -11.80
CA LYS A 85 12.65 -3.12 -12.71
C LYS A 85 13.70 -4.10 -12.18
N VAL A 86 13.79 -4.30 -10.87
CA VAL A 86 14.77 -5.20 -10.24
C VAL A 86 14.12 -6.54 -9.97
N LYS A 87 14.68 -7.64 -10.49
CA LYS A 87 14.26 -8.99 -10.13
C LYS A 87 14.96 -9.43 -8.84
N SER A 88 14.19 -9.73 -7.81
CA SER A 88 14.62 -10.30 -6.53
C SER A 88 13.61 -11.34 -6.05
N ILE A 89 14.01 -12.18 -5.08
CA ILE A 89 13.09 -13.15 -4.46
C ILE A 89 11.86 -12.45 -3.88
N ILE A 90 12.04 -11.22 -3.39
CA ILE A 90 10.97 -10.40 -2.83
C ILE A 90 10.01 -9.98 -3.94
N THR A 91 10.51 -9.51 -5.09
CA THR A 91 9.63 -9.15 -6.21
C THR A 91 8.90 -10.36 -6.80
N ASP A 92 9.53 -11.53 -6.82
CA ASP A 92 8.91 -12.77 -7.28
C ASP A 92 7.76 -13.19 -6.36
N LEU A 93 7.93 -13.03 -5.04
CA LEU A 93 6.87 -13.25 -4.06
C LEU A 93 5.72 -12.26 -4.20
N LEU A 94 6.02 -10.96 -4.44
CA LEU A 94 4.98 -9.95 -4.69
C LEU A 94 4.25 -10.19 -6.03
N ALA A 95 4.93 -10.74 -7.04
CA ALA A 95 4.35 -11.07 -8.34
C ALA A 95 3.56 -12.38 -8.34
N TRP A 96 3.51 -13.10 -7.22
CA TRP A 96 2.84 -14.38 -7.10
C TRP A 96 1.35 -14.28 -7.51
N PRO A 97 0.80 -15.22 -8.30
CA PRO A 97 -0.59 -15.12 -8.78
C PRO A 97 -1.64 -14.99 -7.67
N GLY A 98 -1.39 -15.51 -6.47
CA GLY A 98 -2.26 -15.30 -5.30
C GLY A 98 -2.42 -13.82 -4.95
N MET A 99 -1.36 -13.02 -5.10
CA MET A 99 -1.39 -11.57 -4.87
C MET A 99 -2.27 -10.83 -5.90
N ARG A 100 -2.53 -11.41 -7.08
CA ARG A 100 -3.43 -10.80 -8.09
C ARG A 100 -4.89 -10.77 -7.62
N ILE A 101 -5.32 -11.77 -6.86
CA ILE A 101 -6.68 -11.82 -6.33
C ILE A 101 -6.84 -10.75 -5.25
N ILE A 102 -5.87 -10.69 -4.33
CA ILE A 102 -5.82 -9.72 -3.23
C ILE A 102 -5.77 -8.29 -3.79
N SER A 103 -4.99 -8.05 -4.84
CA SER A 103 -4.90 -6.72 -5.45
C SER A 103 -6.16 -6.29 -6.18
N ARG A 104 -6.91 -7.21 -6.80
CA ARG A 104 -8.22 -6.88 -7.41
C ARG A 104 -9.26 -6.41 -6.39
N VAL A 105 -9.24 -6.98 -5.19
CA VAL A 105 -10.19 -6.62 -4.12
C VAL A 105 -9.69 -5.41 -3.31
N SER A 106 -8.44 -4.97 -3.50
CA SER A 106 -7.80 -3.92 -2.69
C SER A 106 -8.51 -2.56 -2.72
N MET A 107 -9.18 -2.22 -3.84
CA MET A 107 -9.97 -0.98 -3.92
C MET A 107 -11.18 -1.05 -2.99
N SER A 108 -11.97 -2.12 -3.09
CA SER A 108 -13.10 -2.39 -2.21
C SER A 108 -12.69 -2.50 -0.74
N VAL A 109 -11.53 -3.13 -0.45
CA VAL A 109 -10.95 -3.13 0.90
C VAL A 109 -10.73 -1.72 1.40
N SER A 110 -10.11 -0.85 0.60
CA SER A 110 -9.80 0.52 1.02
C SER A 110 -11.06 1.33 1.37
N MET A 111 -12.18 1.08 0.70
CA MET A 111 -13.48 1.72 1.00
C MET A 111 -14.04 1.25 2.36
N VAL A 112 -13.96 -0.05 2.64
CA VAL A 112 -14.57 -0.66 3.82
C VAL A 112 -13.66 -0.59 5.05
N HIS A 113 -12.34 -0.55 4.85
CA HIS A 113 -11.34 -0.62 5.90
C HIS A 113 -11.48 0.51 6.93
N TRP A 114 -11.76 1.74 6.47
CA TRP A 114 -12.03 2.86 7.37
C TRP A 114 -13.29 2.64 8.20
N CYS A 115 -14.38 2.16 7.59
CA CYS A 115 -15.64 1.88 8.26
C CYS A 115 -15.49 0.77 9.31
N VAL A 116 -14.78 -0.30 8.96
CA VAL A 116 -14.48 -1.42 9.87
C VAL A 116 -13.64 -0.94 11.05
N ASN A 117 -12.56 -0.21 10.79
CA ASN A 117 -11.71 0.34 11.83
C ASN A 117 -12.50 1.25 12.78
N LYS A 118 -13.29 2.19 12.23
CA LYS A 118 -14.12 3.08 13.03
C LYS A 118 -15.14 2.33 13.88
N THR A 119 -15.76 1.29 13.33
CA THR A 119 -16.74 0.45 14.06
C THR A 119 -16.08 -0.32 15.18
N LEU A 120 -14.91 -0.92 14.93
CA LEU A 120 -14.16 -1.65 15.95
C LEU A 120 -13.66 -0.75 17.07
N VAL A 121 -13.19 0.46 16.74
CA VAL A 121 -12.78 1.46 17.73
C VAL A 121 -13.99 1.99 18.52
N ALA A 122 -15.11 2.27 17.86
CA ALA A 122 -16.33 2.77 18.51
C ALA A 122 -16.95 1.76 19.50
N ASN A 123 -16.77 0.46 19.26
CA ASN A 123 -17.25 -0.59 20.15
C ASN A 123 -16.36 -0.81 21.39
N ARG A 124 -15.24 -0.11 21.52
CA ARG A 124 -14.41 -0.17 22.74
C ARG A 124 -14.92 0.83 23.76
N SER A 125 -15.42 0.32 24.88
CA SER A 125 -15.90 1.15 26.00
C SER A 125 -14.79 1.63 26.93
N THR A 126 -13.58 1.06 26.84
CA THR A 126 -12.45 1.37 27.71
C THR A 126 -11.21 1.82 26.94
N LEU A 127 -10.47 2.77 27.52
CA LEU A 127 -9.13 3.15 27.08
C LEU A 127 -8.17 2.02 27.48
N ILE A 128 -7.87 1.13 26.54
CA ILE A 128 -6.89 0.06 26.75
C ILE A 128 -5.49 0.65 26.54
N ASP A 129 -4.55 0.35 27.43
CA ASP A 129 -3.15 0.70 27.25
C ASP A 129 -2.62 0.10 25.94
N SER A 130 -2.17 0.99 25.06
CA SER A 130 -1.74 0.65 23.70
C SER A 130 -0.38 -0.04 23.71
N SER A 131 -0.34 -1.34 23.99
CA SER A 131 0.87 -2.13 23.77
C SER A 131 1.13 -2.32 22.27
N PRO A 132 2.40 -2.33 21.80
CA PRO A 132 2.72 -2.57 20.40
C PRO A 132 2.14 -3.88 19.86
N GLY A 133 2.14 -4.94 20.67
CA GLY A 133 1.57 -6.24 20.28
C GLY A 133 0.05 -6.17 20.06
N LEU A 134 -0.68 -5.46 20.92
CA LEU A 134 -2.12 -5.27 20.76
C LEU A 134 -2.43 -4.45 19.50
N LEU A 135 -1.64 -3.42 19.21
CA LEU A 135 -1.77 -2.62 17.98
C LEU A 135 -1.52 -3.45 16.72
N MET A 136 -0.54 -4.35 16.73
CA MET A 136 -0.31 -5.27 15.61
C MET A 136 -1.49 -6.23 15.42
N LEU A 137 -1.98 -6.83 16.51
CA LEU A 137 -3.12 -7.75 16.46
C LEU A 137 -4.37 -7.04 15.92
N ASP A 138 -4.62 -5.82 16.38
CA ASP A 138 -5.73 -4.99 15.92
C ASP A 138 -5.61 -4.68 14.42
N THR A 139 -4.42 -4.30 13.97
CA THR A 139 -4.15 -4.02 12.55
C THR A 139 -4.40 -5.26 11.69
N ILE A 140 -3.96 -6.44 12.15
CA ILE A 140 -4.21 -7.71 11.45
C ILE A 140 -5.71 -8.02 11.44
N GLY A 141 -6.39 -7.89 12.58
CA GLY A 141 -7.83 -8.17 12.71
C GLY A 141 -8.68 -7.29 11.80
N VAL A 142 -8.46 -5.97 11.83
CA VAL A 142 -9.12 -5.00 10.94
C VAL A 142 -8.85 -5.36 9.48
N SER A 143 -7.61 -5.70 9.13
CA SER A 143 -7.24 -6.06 7.75
C SER A 143 -7.98 -7.31 7.27
N VAL A 144 -7.96 -8.39 8.05
CA VAL A 144 -8.64 -9.65 7.71
C VAL A 144 -10.14 -9.44 7.53
N ILE A 145 -10.78 -8.76 8.48
CA ILE A 145 -12.23 -8.48 8.41
C ILE A 145 -12.54 -7.63 7.17
N SER A 146 -11.70 -6.63 6.86
CA SER A 146 -11.88 -5.78 5.69
C SER A 146 -11.78 -6.59 4.38
N PHE A 147 -10.84 -7.53 4.28
CA PHE A 147 -10.73 -8.42 3.12
C PHE A 147 -11.95 -9.32 2.97
N ILE A 148 -12.46 -9.89 4.06
CA ILE A 148 -13.66 -10.73 4.03
C ILE A 148 -14.88 -9.95 3.55
N LEU A 149 -15.07 -8.72 4.06
CA LEU A 149 -16.20 -7.86 3.69
C LEU A 149 -16.06 -7.26 2.28
N ALA A 150 -14.84 -7.07 1.80
CA ALA A 150 -14.61 -6.52 0.47
C ALA A 150 -14.96 -7.51 -0.65
N VAL A 151 -14.83 -8.83 -0.43
CA VAL A 151 -15.19 -9.84 -1.44
C VAL A 151 -16.65 -9.72 -1.91
N PRO A 152 -17.67 -9.75 -1.03
CA PRO A 152 -19.06 -9.61 -1.48
C PRO A 152 -19.32 -8.21 -2.06
N LEU A 153 -18.67 -7.16 -1.54
CA LEU A 153 -18.80 -5.81 -2.09
C LEU A 153 -18.29 -5.74 -3.54
N THR A 154 -17.13 -6.33 -3.81
CA THR A 154 -16.59 -6.41 -5.17
C THR A 154 -17.52 -7.18 -6.11
N LEU A 155 -18.10 -8.29 -5.65
CA LEU A 155 -18.99 -9.12 -6.46
C LEU A 155 -20.34 -8.46 -6.77
N ILE A 156 -20.93 -7.77 -5.79
CA ILE A 156 -22.29 -7.22 -5.88
C ILE A 156 -22.30 -5.79 -6.44
N VAL A 157 -21.27 -5.00 -6.17
CA VAL A 157 -21.25 -3.57 -6.50
C VAL A 157 -20.20 -3.26 -7.56
N GLU A 158 -18.94 -3.63 -7.32
CA GLU A 158 -17.82 -3.19 -8.17
C GLU A 158 -17.92 -3.79 -9.59
N PHE A 159 -18.06 -5.11 -9.72
CA PHE A 159 -18.14 -5.75 -11.05
C PHE A 159 -19.35 -5.31 -11.87
N PRO A 160 -20.57 -5.24 -11.33
CA PRO A 160 -21.72 -4.74 -12.10
C PRO A 160 -21.55 -3.28 -12.55
N MET A 161 -20.98 -2.42 -11.70
CA MET A 161 -20.76 -1.02 -12.04
C MET A 161 -19.72 -0.83 -13.15
N ILE A 162 -18.62 -1.61 -13.12
CA ILE A 162 -17.62 -1.60 -14.20
C ILE A 162 -18.27 -2.00 -15.52
N ASN A 163 -19.02 -3.11 -15.54
CA ASN A 163 -19.71 -3.58 -16.75
C ASN A 163 -20.74 -2.58 -17.28
N LEU A 164 -21.43 -1.86 -16.40
CA LEU A 164 -22.38 -0.81 -16.79
C LEU A 164 -21.66 0.40 -17.38
N MET A 165 -20.55 0.82 -16.78
CA MET A 165 -19.75 1.93 -17.27
C MET A 165 -19.16 1.65 -18.66
N ASP A 166 -18.62 0.44 -18.86
CA ASP A 166 -18.06 0.02 -20.15
C ASP A 166 -19.10 0.07 -21.26
N LYS A 167 -20.33 -0.40 -20.97
CA LYS A 167 -21.46 -0.34 -21.91
C LYS A 167 -21.88 1.10 -22.21
N LEU A 168 -21.94 1.96 -21.20
CA LEU A 168 -22.28 3.38 -21.40
C LEU A 168 -21.24 4.10 -22.23
N LEU A 169 -19.95 3.89 -21.96
CA LEU A 169 -18.86 4.48 -22.73
C LEU A 169 -18.89 4.02 -24.19
N MET A 170 -19.13 2.73 -24.43
CA MET A 170 -19.28 2.19 -25.78
C MET A 170 -20.43 2.87 -26.54
N TYR A 171 -21.54 3.18 -25.86
CA TYR A 171 -22.68 3.87 -26.46
C TYR A 171 -22.42 5.36 -26.73
N LEU A 172 -21.55 6.01 -25.94
CA LEU A 172 -21.26 7.45 -26.05
C LEU A 172 -20.20 7.79 -27.11
N VAL A 173 -19.34 6.82 -27.44
CA VAL A 173 -18.27 6.95 -28.44
C VAL A 173 -18.74 6.55 -29.85
N MET A 174 -19.89 5.89 -29.96
CA MET A 174 -20.53 5.48 -31.22
C MET A 174 -21.58 6.49 -31.66
#